data_AF-X1MSI5-F1
#
_entry.id   AF-X1MSI5-F1
#
_cell.length_a   1.000
_cell.length_b   1.000
_cell.length_c   1.000
_cell.angle_alpha   90.00
_cell.angle_beta   90.00
_cell.angle_gamma   90.00
#
_symmetry.space_group_name_H-M   'P 1'
#
loop_
_entity.id
_entity.type
_entity.pdbx_description
1 polymer ?
#
loop_
_entity_poly.entity_id
_entity_poly.type
_entity_poly.pdbx_seq_one_letter_code
_entity_poly.pdbx_strand_id
1 'polypeptide(L)'
;MEQETVTLRIYENELARTPPMGWNSWNAFHGDIDEQKIRGIADAMVESGIYDAGYTYLVIDDGWMADKRNSEGKLVADPNKFPSGIKTLSDYIHSKGLKFGLYQDRGHSTCMRLPGSFGHEQVDMDTFAAWGVDYIKLDSCYAEINGRKSSD
;
A
#
# COMPACT_ATOMS: atom_id res chain seq x y z
N MET A 1 -6.73 36.45 30.90
CA MET A 1 -6.85 35.20 30.12
C MET A 1 -6.06 35.40 28.86
N GLU A 2 -4.95 34.70 28.72
CA GLU A 2 -4.05 34.80 27.56
C GLU A 2 -4.64 33.96 26.43
N GLN A 3 -4.83 34.55 25.25
CA GLN A 3 -5.35 33.83 24.09
C GLN A 3 -4.21 33.06 23.44
N GLU A 4 -4.23 31.73 23.55
CA GLU A 4 -3.34 30.88 22.76
C GLU A 4 -3.72 30.99 21.28
N THR A 5 -2.75 31.38 20.46
CA THR A 5 -2.91 31.45 19.01
C THR A 5 -2.45 30.14 18.40
N VAL A 6 -3.40 29.34 17.89
CA VAL A 6 -3.08 28.11 17.15
C VAL A 6 -2.73 28.47 15.72
N THR A 7 -1.49 28.22 15.32
CA THR A 7 -1.06 28.37 13.92
C THR A 7 -1.35 27.07 13.16
N LEU A 8 -2.33 27.10 12.26
CA LEU A 8 -2.57 26.00 11.32
C LEU A 8 -1.54 26.08 10.19
N ARG A 9 -0.69 25.05 10.08
CA ARG A 9 0.17 24.86 8.91
C ARG A 9 -0.58 24.03 7.88
N ILE A 10 -1.02 24.68 6.80
CA ILE A 10 -1.58 23.99 5.64
C ILE A 10 -0.41 23.66 4.72
N TYR A 11 -0.14 22.38 4.53
CA TYR A 11 0.73 21.92 3.45
C TYR A 11 -0.14 21.78 2.21
N GLU A 12 0.13 22.59 1.18
CA GLU A 12 -0.49 22.45 -0.13
C GLU A 12 0.01 21.14 -0.76
N ASN A 13 -0.66 20.02 -0.45
CA ASN A 13 -0.58 18.81 -1.26
C ASN A 13 -1.89 18.67 -2.05
N GLU A 14 -1.77 18.31 -3.32
CA GLU A 14 -2.96 18.04 -4.14
C GLU A 14 -3.62 16.68 -3.80
N LEU A 15 -2.97 15.89 -2.93
CA LEU A 15 -3.41 14.57 -2.49
C LEU A 15 -4.15 14.64 -1.16
N ALA A 16 -5.16 13.79 -0.96
CA ALA A 16 -5.88 13.64 0.32
C ALA A 16 -6.46 14.94 0.91
N ARG A 17 -6.94 15.87 0.05
CA ARG A 17 -7.69 17.08 0.46
C ARG A 17 -8.96 16.76 1.25
N THR A 18 -9.48 15.55 1.07
CA THR A 18 -10.48 14.90 1.94
C THR A 18 -9.90 13.57 2.43
N PRO A 19 -10.41 13.02 3.55
CA PRO A 19 -10.00 11.69 3.99
C PRO A 19 -10.11 10.67 2.84
N PRO A 20 -9.06 9.87 2.57
CA PRO A 20 -9.11 8.88 1.50
C PRO A 20 -10.13 7.79 1.85
N MET A 21 -10.93 7.39 0.86
CA MET A 21 -11.95 6.35 1.00
C MET A 21 -11.61 5.18 0.10
N GLY A 22 -11.72 3.95 0.64
CA GLY A 22 -11.33 2.76 -0.08
C GLY A 22 -11.56 1.48 0.70
N TRP A 23 -10.98 0.40 0.20
CA TRP A 23 -11.03 -0.94 0.79
C TRP A 23 -9.62 -1.48 1.02
N ASN A 24 -9.42 -2.24 2.08
CA ASN A 24 -8.16 -2.88 2.42
C ASN A 24 -8.35 -4.40 2.63
N SER A 25 -7.40 -5.20 2.13
CA SER A 25 -7.54 -6.66 2.11
C SER A 25 -7.41 -7.38 3.44
N TRP A 26 -6.79 -6.74 4.45
CA TRP A 26 -6.33 -7.44 5.66
C TRP A 26 -7.47 -8.12 6.43
N ASN A 27 -8.55 -7.40 6.73
CA ASN A 27 -9.62 -7.96 7.56
C ASN A 27 -10.40 -9.08 6.87
N ALA A 28 -10.42 -9.11 5.53
CA ALA A 28 -11.09 -10.15 4.77
C ALA A 28 -10.20 -11.38 4.57
N PHE A 29 -8.93 -11.18 4.26
CA PHE A 29 -8.06 -12.22 3.72
C PHE A 29 -6.77 -12.45 4.52
N HIS A 30 -6.40 -11.56 5.43
CA HIS A 30 -5.08 -11.53 6.06
C HIS A 30 -4.00 -11.64 4.96
N GLY A 31 -3.05 -12.57 5.08
CA GLY A 31 -2.06 -12.86 4.04
C GLY A 31 -2.51 -13.84 2.95
N ASP A 32 -3.73 -14.39 3.00
CA ASP A 32 -4.30 -15.26 1.98
C ASP A 32 -4.92 -14.44 0.82
N ILE A 33 -4.09 -13.60 0.20
CA ILE A 33 -4.43 -12.82 -0.99
C ILE A 33 -3.78 -13.41 -2.23
N ASP A 34 -4.47 -13.28 -3.36
CA ASP A 34 -3.97 -13.63 -4.68
C ASP A 34 -4.59 -12.70 -5.74
N GLU A 35 -4.02 -12.70 -6.94
CA GLU A 35 -4.41 -11.84 -8.04
C GLU A 35 -5.90 -11.99 -8.38
N GLN A 36 -6.45 -13.20 -8.34
CA GLN A 36 -7.85 -13.44 -8.68
C GLN A 36 -8.78 -12.82 -7.65
N LYS A 37 -8.50 -13.01 -6.35
CA LYS A 37 -9.27 -12.37 -5.27
C LYS A 37 -9.25 -10.85 -5.40
N ILE A 38 -8.08 -10.26 -5.65
CA ILE A 38 -7.97 -8.80 -5.75
C ILE A 38 -8.69 -8.26 -6.98
N ARG A 39 -8.62 -8.94 -8.13
CA ARG A 39 -9.41 -8.58 -9.32
C ARG A 39 -10.91 -8.63 -9.04
N GLY A 40 -11.37 -9.69 -8.35
CA GLY A 40 -12.77 -9.83 -7.95
C GLY A 40 -13.24 -8.71 -7.01
N ILE A 41 -12.40 -8.24 -6.09
CA ILE A 41 -12.72 -7.08 -5.26
C ILE A 41 -12.79 -5.80 -6.09
N ALA A 42 -11.88 -5.58 -7.04
CA ALA A 42 -11.92 -4.42 -7.93
C ALA A 42 -13.24 -4.37 -8.74
N ASP A 43 -13.65 -5.51 -9.30
CA ASP A 43 -14.95 -5.63 -10.00
C ASP A 43 -16.11 -5.34 -9.03
N ALA A 44 -16.13 -5.96 -7.86
CA ALA A 44 -17.20 -5.76 -6.87
C ALA A 44 -17.29 -4.32 -6.36
N MET A 45 -16.17 -3.60 -6.21
CA MET A 45 -16.17 -2.19 -5.80
C MET A 45 -16.90 -1.31 -6.82
N VAL A 46 -16.71 -1.58 -8.11
CA VAL A 46 -17.39 -0.85 -9.19
C VAL A 46 -18.85 -1.27 -9.31
N GLU A 47 -19.13 -2.57 -9.30
CA GLU A 47 -20.48 -3.11 -9.54
C GLU A 47 -21.47 -2.85 -8.40
N SER A 48 -20.99 -2.78 -7.16
CA SER A 48 -21.85 -2.59 -5.98
C SER A 48 -22.27 -1.14 -5.73
N GLY A 49 -21.71 -0.18 -6.46
CA GLY A 49 -21.95 1.26 -6.27
C GLY A 49 -21.13 1.91 -5.16
N ILE A 50 -20.23 1.19 -4.48
CA ILE A 50 -19.35 1.82 -3.48
C ILE A 50 -18.30 2.72 -4.13
N TYR A 51 -17.88 2.43 -5.36
CA TYR A 51 -17.06 3.34 -6.16
C TYR A 51 -17.74 4.70 -6.33
N ASP A 52 -19.01 4.70 -6.77
CA ASP A 52 -19.81 5.92 -6.95
C ASP A 52 -20.09 6.66 -5.62
N ALA A 53 -20.09 5.93 -4.50
CA ALA A 53 -20.14 6.50 -3.15
C ALA A 53 -18.80 7.10 -2.68
N GLY A 54 -17.74 7.06 -3.50
CA GLY A 54 -16.45 7.70 -3.25
C GLY A 54 -15.31 6.78 -2.81
N TYR A 55 -15.55 5.47 -2.66
CA TYR A 55 -14.53 4.49 -2.27
C TYR A 55 -13.66 4.14 -3.49
N THR A 56 -12.56 4.86 -3.66
CA THR A 56 -11.74 4.82 -4.88
C THR A 56 -10.42 4.07 -4.72
N TYR A 57 -9.91 3.90 -3.49
CA TYR A 57 -8.66 3.16 -3.26
C TYR A 57 -8.92 1.67 -3.02
N LEU A 58 -8.22 0.79 -3.73
CA LEU A 58 -8.10 -0.63 -3.41
C LEU A 58 -6.68 -0.88 -2.90
N VAL A 59 -6.54 -1.13 -1.60
CA VAL A 59 -5.26 -1.36 -0.93
C VAL A 59 -5.07 -2.84 -0.65
N ILE A 60 -3.99 -3.44 -1.17
CA ILE A 60 -3.58 -4.78 -0.76
C ILE A 60 -2.61 -4.67 0.42
N ASP A 61 -2.87 -5.47 1.45
CA ASP A 61 -2.11 -5.46 2.70
C ASP A 61 -0.92 -6.43 2.67
N ASP A 62 -0.34 -6.76 3.84
CA ASP A 62 0.79 -7.66 3.95
C ASP A 62 0.53 -9.05 3.31
N GLY A 63 1.60 -9.74 2.93
CA GLY A 63 1.53 -11.07 2.30
C GLY A 63 1.53 -11.08 0.77
N TRP A 64 1.74 -9.94 0.10
CA TRP A 64 1.77 -9.86 -1.37
C TRP A 64 3.12 -10.27 -2.00
N MET A 65 4.22 -10.09 -1.28
CA MET A 65 5.58 -10.25 -1.79
C MET A 65 6.14 -11.65 -1.54
N ALA A 66 7.15 -12.03 -2.33
CA ALA A 66 7.95 -13.21 -2.07
C ALA A 66 8.76 -13.06 -0.77
N ASP A 67 9.26 -14.18 -0.24
CA ASP A 67 10.07 -14.23 0.98
C ASP A 67 11.44 -13.55 0.83
N LYS A 68 11.88 -13.32 -0.41
CA LYS A 68 13.20 -12.76 -0.74
C LYS A 68 13.09 -11.71 -1.84
N ARG A 69 13.97 -10.71 -1.72
CA ARG A 69 14.29 -9.77 -2.81
C ARG A 69 15.01 -10.52 -3.94
N ASN A 70 14.91 -9.99 -5.15
CA ASN A 70 15.66 -10.53 -6.30
C ASN A 70 17.16 -10.18 -6.21
N SER A 71 17.94 -10.63 -7.19
CA SER A 71 19.39 -10.37 -7.26
C SER A 71 19.78 -8.89 -7.37
N GLU A 72 18.85 -8.02 -7.73
CA GLU A 72 19.04 -6.56 -7.76
C GLU A 72 18.65 -5.88 -6.44
N GLY A 73 18.23 -6.65 -5.43
CA GLY A 73 17.77 -6.12 -4.15
C GLY A 73 16.35 -5.52 -4.18
N LYS A 74 15.57 -5.76 -5.24
CA LYS A 74 14.20 -5.27 -5.37
C LYS A 74 13.20 -6.24 -4.74
N LEU A 75 12.13 -5.69 -4.16
CA LEU A 75 10.95 -6.46 -3.82
C LEU A 75 10.34 -7.08 -5.08
N VAL A 76 9.86 -8.31 -4.95
CA VAL A 76 9.15 -9.03 -6.01
C VAL A 76 7.85 -9.61 -5.47
N ALA A 77 6.82 -9.62 -6.30
CA ALA A 77 5.56 -10.26 -5.95
C ALA A 77 5.79 -11.77 -5.74
N ASP A 78 5.01 -12.40 -4.86
CA ASP A 78 4.96 -13.86 -4.81
C ASP A 78 4.42 -14.38 -6.16
N PRO A 79 5.19 -15.14 -6.95
CA PRO A 79 4.81 -15.56 -8.29
C PRO A 79 3.64 -16.55 -8.31
N ASN A 80 3.34 -17.21 -7.19
CA ASN A 80 2.19 -18.10 -7.08
C ASN A 80 0.90 -17.31 -6.79
N LYS A 81 1.00 -16.23 -6.01
CA LYS A 81 -0.14 -15.36 -5.69
C LYS A 81 -0.43 -14.36 -6.80
N PHE A 82 0.61 -13.77 -7.39
CA PHE A 82 0.54 -12.71 -8.38
C PHE A 82 1.34 -13.07 -9.64
N PRO A 83 0.91 -14.09 -10.40
CA PRO A 83 1.65 -14.62 -11.54
C PRO A 83 1.86 -13.60 -12.67
N SER A 84 0.98 -12.60 -12.80
CA SER A 84 1.16 -11.52 -13.78
C SER A 84 2.00 -10.33 -13.28
N GLY A 85 2.36 -10.34 -11.98
CA GLY A 85 3.07 -9.26 -11.29
C GLY A 85 2.20 -8.07 -10.90
N ILE A 86 2.73 -7.24 -9.99
CA ILE A 86 1.99 -6.10 -9.41
C ILE A 86 1.64 -5.04 -10.44
N LYS A 87 2.52 -4.75 -11.41
CA LYS A 87 2.21 -3.76 -12.45
C LYS A 87 0.95 -4.13 -13.24
N THR A 88 0.85 -5.38 -13.67
CA THR A 88 -0.31 -5.86 -14.45
C THR A 88 -1.60 -5.81 -13.63
N LEU A 89 -1.51 -6.07 -12.32
CA LEU A 89 -2.62 -5.91 -11.40
C LEU A 89 -3.01 -4.42 -11.25
N SER A 90 -2.03 -3.54 -11.08
CA SER A 90 -2.24 -2.10 -10.99
C SER A 90 -2.91 -1.54 -12.25
N ASP A 91 -2.40 -1.89 -13.43
CA ASP A 91 -2.97 -1.47 -14.73
C ASP A 91 -4.45 -1.89 -14.83
N TYR A 92 -4.79 -3.10 -14.34
CA TYR A 92 -6.18 -3.55 -14.31
C TYR A 92 -7.04 -2.78 -13.31
N ILE A 93 -6.55 -2.52 -12.09
CA ILE A 93 -7.27 -1.72 -11.09
C ILE A 93 -7.54 -0.31 -11.65
N HIS A 94 -6.54 0.31 -12.30
CA HIS A 94 -6.70 1.59 -12.98
C HIS A 94 -7.71 1.54 -14.12
N SER A 95 -7.77 0.44 -14.88
CA SER A 95 -8.78 0.26 -15.94
C SER A 95 -10.23 0.25 -15.42
N LYS A 96 -10.42 0.02 -14.12
CA LYS A 96 -11.71 0.09 -13.41
C LYS A 96 -12.01 1.47 -12.84
N GLY A 97 -11.12 2.45 -13.03
CA GLY A 97 -11.23 3.80 -12.45
C GLY A 97 -10.77 3.88 -10.98
N LEU A 98 -10.36 2.76 -10.40
CA LEU A 98 -9.85 2.69 -9.03
C LEU A 98 -8.39 3.15 -8.95
N LYS A 99 -7.95 3.51 -7.74
CA LYS A 99 -6.57 3.81 -7.37
C LYS A 99 -5.98 2.61 -6.62
N PHE A 100 -4.76 2.23 -6.94
CA PHE A 100 -4.10 1.07 -6.35
C PHE A 100 -3.25 1.45 -5.14
N GLY A 101 -3.45 0.78 -4.02
CA GLY A 101 -2.63 0.91 -2.82
C GLY A 101 -1.85 -0.36 -2.48
N LEU A 102 -0.65 -0.19 -1.95
CA LEU A 102 0.25 -1.27 -1.59
C LEU A 102 0.77 -1.11 -0.15
N TYR A 103 0.89 -2.22 0.56
CA TYR A 103 1.50 -2.27 1.89
C TYR A 103 3.02 -2.39 1.83
N GLN A 104 3.68 -1.68 2.74
CA GLN A 104 5.05 -1.94 3.13
C GLN A 104 5.29 -1.64 4.62
N ASP A 105 6.48 -1.98 5.09
CA ASP A 105 6.96 -1.69 6.45
C ASP A 105 8.27 -0.93 6.39
N ARG A 106 8.43 0.09 7.24
CA ARG A 106 9.67 0.87 7.34
C ARG A 106 10.77 0.14 8.12
N GLY A 107 10.48 -0.99 8.76
CA GLY A 107 11.40 -1.85 9.48
C GLY A 107 12.20 -2.78 8.56
N HIS A 108 12.98 -3.67 9.17
CA HIS A 108 13.72 -4.71 8.43
C HIS A 108 12.81 -5.83 7.90
N SER A 109 11.63 -5.98 8.48
CA SER A 109 10.64 -6.98 8.07
C SER A 109 9.24 -6.43 8.27
N THR A 110 8.30 -6.92 7.46
CA THR A 110 6.88 -6.66 7.66
C THR A 110 6.36 -7.39 8.89
N CYS A 111 5.14 -7.09 9.32
CA CYS A 111 4.52 -7.78 10.45
C CYS A 111 4.39 -9.31 10.22
N MET A 112 4.22 -9.76 8.97
CA MET A 112 4.27 -11.17 8.56
C MET A 112 5.70 -11.75 8.38
N ARG A 113 6.74 -10.99 8.75
CA ARG A 113 8.16 -11.36 8.61
C ARG A 113 8.62 -11.53 7.16
N LEU A 114 8.02 -10.79 6.23
CA LEU A 114 8.48 -10.66 4.85
C LEU A 114 9.48 -9.49 4.72
N PRO A 115 10.21 -9.32 3.61
CA PRO A 115 11.18 -8.23 3.46
C PRO A 115 10.58 -6.84 3.69
N GLY A 116 11.12 -6.08 4.65
CA GLY A 116 10.78 -4.68 4.91
C GLY A 116 11.65 -3.71 4.12
N SER A 117 11.34 -2.41 4.20
CA SER A 117 11.94 -1.37 3.37
C SER A 117 13.18 -0.68 3.97
N PHE A 118 13.57 -0.99 5.21
CA PHE A 118 14.72 -0.33 5.84
C PHE A 118 16.02 -0.56 5.06
N GLY A 119 16.70 0.53 4.68
CA GLY A 119 17.91 0.50 3.84
C GLY A 119 17.66 0.25 2.35
N HIS A 120 16.39 0.12 1.95
CA HIS A 120 15.93 -0.10 0.58
C HIS A 120 14.86 0.91 0.16
N GLU A 121 14.70 2.02 0.89
CA GLU A 121 13.56 2.93 0.77
C GLU A 121 13.45 3.50 -0.65
N GLN A 122 14.56 4.01 -1.20
CA GLN A 122 14.54 4.60 -2.54
C GLN A 122 14.22 3.56 -3.62
N VAL A 123 14.87 2.39 -3.57
CA VAL A 123 14.64 1.34 -4.59
C VAL A 123 13.21 0.79 -4.51
N ASP A 124 12.63 0.69 -3.32
CA ASP A 124 11.27 0.23 -3.12
C ASP A 124 10.27 1.28 -3.63
N MET A 125 10.46 2.56 -3.29
CA MET A 125 9.60 3.64 -3.81
C MET A 125 9.69 3.77 -5.34
N ASP A 126 10.87 3.65 -5.94
CA ASP A 126 11.04 3.67 -7.39
C ASP A 126 10.33 2.47 -8.04
N THR A 127 10.40 1.30 -7.40
CA THR A 127 9.69 0.10 -7.85
C THR A 127 8.17 0.29 -7.81
N PHE A 128 7.64 0.87 -6.73
CA PHE A 128 6.20 1.12 -6.58
C PHE A 128 5.70 2.17 -7.57
N ALA A 129 6.47 3.23 -7.79
CA ALA A 129 6.18 4.23 -8.81
C ALA A 129 6.16 3.59 -10.21
N ALA A 130 7.14 2.73 -10.53
CA ALA A 130 7.19 2.03 -11.81
C ALA A 130 6.03 1.03 -12.02
N TRP A 131 5.46 0.51 -10.93
CA TRP A 131 4.26 -0.34 -10.97
C TRP A 131 2.95 0.45 -11.01
N GLY A 132 2.97 1.77 -10.81
CA GLY A 132 1.78 2.61 -10.81
C GLY A 132 1.01 2.63 -9.49
N VAL A 133 1.69 2.43 -8.36
CA VAL A 133 1.04 2.50 -7.04
C VAL A 133 0.66 3.95 -6.69
N ASP A 134 -0.59 4.17 -6.26
CA ASP A 134 -1.14 5.48 -5.90
C ASP A 134 -1.14 5.77 -4.39
N TYR A 135 -0.99 4.73 -3.57
CA TYR A 135 -1.08 4.82 -2.10
C TYR A 135 -0.15 3.81 -1.44
N ILE A 136 0.60 4.22 -0.42
CA ILE A 136 1.40 3.31 0.40
C ILE A 136 0.86 3.28 1.82
N LYS A 137 0.45 2.10 2.30
CA LYS A 137 0.30 1.84 3.73
C LYS A 137 1.68 1.47 4.26
N LEU A 138 2.29 2.34 5.06
CA LEU A 138 3.63 2.12 5.62
C LEU A 138 3.54 1.79 7.12
N ASP A 139 3.91 0.57 7.47
CA ASP A 139 3.87 0.03 8.83
C ASP A 139 5.21 0.22 9.57
N SER A 140 5.28 -0.27 10.80
CA SER A 140 6.41 -0.06 11.73
C SER A 140 6.84 -1.32 12.50
N CYS A 141 6.47 -2.52 12.07
CA CYS A 141 6.95 -3.75 12.68
C CYS A 141 8.48 -3.87 12.51
N TYR A 142 9.17 -4.37 13.53
CA TYR A 142 10.63 -4.56 13.49
C TYR A 142 11.44 -3.29 13.12
N ALA A 143 10.91 -2.10 13.44
CA ALA A 143 11.54 -0.81 13.16
C ALA A 143 12.41 -0.26 14.31
N GLU A 144 12.59 -1.03 15.39
CA GLU A 144 13.32 -0.63 16.61
C GLU A 144 14.77 -0.21 16.33
N ILE A 145 15.40 -0.82 15.32
CA ILE A 145 16.80 -0.54 14.93
C ILE A 145 16.92 0.79 14.17
N ASN A 146 15.81 1.35 13.70
CA ASN A 146 15.81 2.50 12.77
C ASN A 146 15.80 3.85 13.51
N GLY A 147 15.93 3.84 14.83
CA GLY A 147 16.01 5.04 15.67
C GLY A 147 14.76 5.94 15.65
N ARG A 148 13.68 5.53 14.97
CA ARG A 148 12.40 6.23 14.90
C ARG A 148 11.34 5.33 15.54
N LYS A 149 11.03 5.55 16.82
CA LYS A 149 9.91 4.83 17.43
C LYS A 149 8.62 5.41 16.84
N SER A 150 7.54 4.61 16.84
CA SER A 150 6.21 5.00 16.31
C SER A 150 5.63 6.29 16.93
N SER A 151 6.27 6.80 17.99
CA SER A 151 5.84 7.95 18.78
C SER A 151 6.79 9.17 18.72
N ASP A 152 7.78 9.18 17.83
CA ASP A 152 8.62 10.36 17.57
C ASP A 152 8.16 11.07 16.28
#